data_AF-A0A4R3HUU1-F1
#
_entry.id   AF-A0A4R3HUU1-F1
#
_cell.length_a   1.000
_cell.length_b   1.000
_cell.length_c   1.000
_cell.angle_alpha   90.00
_cell.angle_beta   90.00
_cell.angle_gamma   90.00
#
_symmetry.space_group_name_H-M   'P 1'
#
loop_
_entity.id
_entity.type
_entity.pdbx_description
1 polymer ?
#
loop_
_entity_poly.entity_id
_entity_poly.type
_entity_poly.pdbx_seq_one_letter_code
_entity_poly.pdbx_strand_id
1 'polypeptide(L)'
;MDKKLVKPREGLQIPRHDGNGNLPAEGMVVGMNSYYWGLKHDGDVTVENVPVEPEQPEAAAPGEPSQPAATASAEPKKSKK
;
A
#
# COMPACT_ATOMS: atom_id res chain seq x y z
N MET A 1 -1.48 18.00 7.20
CA MET A 1 -0.80 16.99 8.04
C MET A 1 0.07 16.13 7.15
N ASP A 2 1.33 15.96 7.51
CA ASP A 2 2.26 15.06 6.83
C ASP A 2 1.83 13.60 7.05
N LYS A 3 1.52 12.91 5.95
CA LYS A 3 1.20 11.49 5.96
C LYS A 3 2.49 10.71 5.81
N LYS A 4 2.66 9.67 6.62
CA LYS A 4 3.84 8.79 6.59
C LYS A 4 3.39 7.36 6.76
N LEU A 5 4.15 6.42 6.21
CA LEU A 5 3.90 5.00 6.39
C LEU A 5 4.46 4.57 7.73
N VAL A 6 3.60 4.03 8.58
CA VAL A 6 3.97 3.50 9.88
C VAL A 6 3.85 1.98 9.83
N LYS A 7 4.98 1.29 9.97
CA LYS A 7 5.07 -0.17 10.00
C LYS A 7 5.32 -0.65 11.43
N PRO A 8 4.44 -1.49 12.00
CA PRO A 8 4.75 -2.15 13.26
C PRO A 8 5.91 -3.12 13.08
N ARG A 9 6.70 -3.30 14.12
CA ARG A 9 7.74 -4.33 14.14
C ARG A 9 7.10 -5.72 14.07
N GLU A 10 7.77 -6.66 13.40
CA GLU A 10 7.29 -8.04 13.30
C GLU A 10 6.99 -8.64 14.68
N GLY A 11 5.80 -9.22 14.82
CA GLY A 11 5.33 -9.80 16.08
C GLY A 11 4.68 -8.80 17.05
N LEU A 12 4.62 -7.51 16.74
CA LEU A 12 3.94 -6.51 17.57
C LEU A 12 2.60 -6.08 16.98
N GLN A 13 1.60 -6.02 17.87
CA GLN A 13 0.24 -5.62 17.52
C GLN A 13 -0.04 -4.20 18.03
N ILE A 14 0.32 -3.21 17.22
CA ILE A 14 0.19 -1.81 17.61
C ILE A 14 -1.25 -1.33 17.37
N PRO A 15 -1.99 -0.88 18.40
CA PRO A 15 -3.32 -0.33 18.21
C PRO A 15 -3.25 1.00 17.43
N ARG A 16 -4.27 1.28 16.62
CA ARG A 16 -4.36 2.58 15.95
C ARG A 16 -4.83 3.62 16.96
N HIS A 17 -4.31 4.83 16.84
CA HIS A 17 -4.78 5.98 17.64
C HIS A 17 -6.28 6.22 17.47
N ASP A 18 -6.84 5.91 16.31
CA ASP A 18 -8.27 6.09 15.99
C ASP A 18 -9.18 5.05 16.67
N GLY A 19 -8.61 4.06 17.35
CA GLY A 19 -9.36 2.94 17.95
C GLY A 19 -9.91 1.93 16.93
N ASN A 20 -9.69 2.16 15.63
CA ASN A 20 -10.19 1.32 14.55
C ASN A 20 -9.29 0.08 14.31
N GLY A 21 -9.05 -0.69 15.38
CA GLY A 21 -8.22 -1.89 15.38
C GLY A 21 -6.72 -1.62 15.38
N ASN A 22 -5.93 -2.60 14.93
CA ASN A 22 -4.47 -2.57 14.97
C ASN A 22 -3.87 -2.18 13.61
N LEU A 23 -2.61 -1.72 13.62
CA LEU A 23 -1.82 -1.53 12.41
C LEU A 23 -1.56 -2.89 11.73
N PRO A 24 -1.70 -2.97 10.40
CA PRO A 24 -1.32 -4.16 9.66
C PRO A 24 0.19 -4.36 9.69
N ALA A 25 0.66 -5.61 9.58
CA ALA A 25 2.09 -5.94 9.57
C ALA A 25 2.86 -5.24 8.43
N GLU A 26 2.19 -5.03 7.29
CA GLU A 26 2.75 -4.31 6.14
C GLU A 26 2.88 -2.79 6.37
N GLY A 27 2.30 -2.28 7.46
CA GLY A 27 2.20 -0.87 7.78
C GLY A 27 1.06 -0.15 7.08
N MET A 28 0.71 1.02 7.60
CA MET A 28 -0.38 1.84 7.09
C MET A 28 0.05 3.29 6.98
N VAL A 29 -0.41 3.97 5.92
CA VAL A 29 -0.23 5.41 5.77
C VAL A 29 -1.16 6.11 6.76
N VAL A 30 -0.57 6.78 7.74
CA VAL A 30 -1.30 7.51 8.78
C VAL A 30 -0.83 8.96 8.83
N GLY A 31 -1.71 9.85 9.30
CA GLY A 31 -1.32 11.21 9.65
C GLY A 31 -0.36 11.17 10.82
N MET A 32 0.84 11.74 10.66
CA MET A 32 1.85 11.71 11.71
C MET A 32 1.39 12.57 12.90
N ASN A 33 1.34 11.96 14.09
CA ASN A 33 0.93 12.58 15.35
C ASN A 33 1.87 12.11 16.48
N SER A 34 1.83 12.75 17.65
CA SER A 34 2.64 12.46 18.83
C SER A 34 2.59 10.98 19.24
N TYR A 35 1.46 10.30 19.04
CA TYR A 35 1.31 8.86 19.27
C TYR A 35 2.32 8.03 18.48
N TYR A 36 2.38 8.22 17.15
CA TYR A 36 3.29 7.46 16.28
C TYR A 36 4.75 7.89 16.45
N TRP A 37 5.00 9.14 16.85
CA TRP A 37 6.34 9.58 17.23
C TRP A 37 6.85 8.89 18.50
N GLY A 38 5.99 8.69 19.50
CA GLY A 38 6.34 7.94 20.71
C GLY A 38 6.70 6.50 20.40
N LEU A 39 5.88 5.81 19.60
CA LEU A 39 6.15 4.44 19.16
C LEU A 39 7.44 4.31 18.33
N LYS A 40 7.73 5.31 17.49
CA LYS A 40 8.98 5.35 16.73
C LYS A 40 10.19 5.48 17.65
N HIS A 41 10.08 6.28 18.70
CA HIS A 41 11.13 6.46 19.68
C HIS A 41 11.35 5.21 20.54
N ASP A 42 10.28 4.49 20.86
CA ASP A 42 10.34 3.21 21.59
C ASP A 42 10.94 2.07 20.75
N GLY A 43 10.88 2.20 19.41
CA GLY A 43 11.32 1.18 18.47
C GLY A 43 10.25 0.13 18.15
N ASP A 44 9.01 0.39 18.55
CA ASP A 44 7.82 -0.42 18.28
C ASP A 44 7.36 -0.32 16.83
N VAL A 45 7.58 0.84 16.20
CA VAL A 45 7.22 1.10 14.79
C VAL A 45 8.37 1.74 14.02
N THR A 46 8.41 1.45 12.73
CA THR A 46 9.26 2.13 11.75
C THR A 46 8.42 3.15 10.99
N VAL A 47 8.96 4.36 10.80
CA VAL A 47 8.27 5.44 10.08
C VAL A 47 9.04 5.76 8.82
N GLU A 48 8.40 5.54 7.68
CA GLU A 48 8.95 5.81 6.35
C GLU A 48 8.25 7.02 5.73
N ASN A 49 9.04 7.87 5.07
CA ASN A 49 8.52 9.01 4.34
C ASN A 49 8.05 8.52 2.96
N VAL A 50 6.76 8.23 2.85
CA VAL A 50 6.19 7.75 1.58
C VAL A 50 5.82 8.94 0.72
N PRO A 51 6.40 9.09 -0.49
CA PRO A 51 5.80 9.94 -1.50
C PRO A 51 4.41 9.36 -1.75
N VAL A 52 3.37 10.18 -1.60
CA VAL A 52 1.99 9.77 -1.86
C VAL A 52 1.87 9.50 -3.37
N GLU A 53 2.34 8.35 -3.83
CA GLU A 53 1.92 7.79 -5.10
C GLU A 53 0.50 7.26 -4.88
N PRO A 54 -0.48 7.74 -5.66
CA PRO A 54 -1.85 7.26 -5.56
C PRO A 54 -1.86 5.75 -5.86
N GLU A 55 -2.51 4.99 -4.98
CA GLU A 55 -2.66 3.53 -5.04
C GLU A 55 -2.96 3.03 -6.47
N GLN A 56 -2.19 2.04 -6.92
CA GLN A 56 -2.75 0.93 -7.69
C GLN A 56 -2.50 -0.37 -6.92
N PRO A 57 -3.56 -1.11 -6.56
CA PRO A 57 -3.43 -2.43 -5.99
C PRO A 57 -3.23 -3.41 -7.14
N GLU A 58 -2.04 -3.98 -7.30
CA GLU A 58 -1.97 -5.27 -7.97
C GLU A 58 -0.94 -6.15 -7.29
N ALA A 59 -1.48 -7.08 -6.50
CA ALA A 59 -0.84 -8.34 -6.24
C ALA A 59 -0.54 -9.01 -7.59
N ALA A 60 0.69 -8.87 -8.07
CA ALA A 60 1.23 -9.75 -9.10
C ALA A 60 2.32 -10.59 -8.43
N ALA A 61 1.93 -11.83 -8.13
CA ALA A 61 2.84 -12.90 -7.72
C ALA A 61 4.06 -12.98 -8.65
N PRO A 62 5.24 -13.37 -8.15
CA PRO A 62 6.44 -13.46 -8.97
C PRO A 62 6.35 -14.65 -9.94
N GLY A 63 6.04 -14.38 -11.21
CA GLY A 63 6.16 -15.39 -12.25
C GLY A 63 5.46 -15.06 -13.55
N GLU A 64 6.07 -14.23 -14.41
CA GLU A 64 6.32 -14.54 -15.83
C GLU A 64 6.99 -13.34 -16.53
N PRO A 65 8.19 -13.50 -17.13
CA PRO A 65 8.81 -12.45 -17.93
C PRO A 65 8.37 -12.54 -19.41
N SER A 66 8.42 -11.40 -20.12
CA SER A 66 8.36 -11.25 -21.59
C SER A 66 6.96 -11.32 -22.21
N GLN A 67 6.47 -10.39 -23.03
CA GLN A 67 7.11 -9.50 -24.02
C GLN A 67 6.11 -8.39 -24.47
N PRO A 68 6.57 -7.33 -25.16
CA PRO A 68 5.79 -6.13 -25.44
C PRO A 68 5.15 -6.06 -26.84
N ALA A 69 4.18 -5.13 -26.94
CA ALA A 69 3.81 -4.33 -28.12
C ALA A 69 2.90 -4.90 -29.22
N ALA A 70 1.90 -4.06 -29.54
CA ALA A 70 1.29 -3.79 -30.85
C ALA A 70 0.57 -4.92 -31.59
N THR A 71 -0.72 -4.74 -31.84
CA THR A 71 -1.22 -4.30 -33.16
C THR A 71 -2.74 -4.13 -33.16
N ALA A 72 -3.18 -3.08 -33.84
CA ALA A 72 -4.57 -2.89 -34.22
C ALA A 72 -5.06 -4.05 -35.11
N SER A 73 -6.26 -4.56 -34.86
CA SER A 73 -7.09 -5.12 -35.92
C SER A 73 -8.56 -4.87 -35.63
N ALA A 74 -9.19 -4.35 -36.66
CA ALA A 74 -10.56 -3.88 -36.72
C ALA A 74 -11.59 -5.00 -36.58
N GLU A 75 -12.61 -4.77 -35.76
CA GLU A 75 -13.99 -5.16 -36.08
C GLU A 75 -14.68 -3.91 -36.67
N PRO A 76 -15.69 -4.00 -37.58
CA PRO A 76 -16.79 -4.98 -37.50
C PRO A 76 -17.39 -5.43 -38.84
N LYS A 77 -17.81 -6.71 -39.00
CA LYS A 77 -18.94 -7.06 -39.90
C LYS A 77 -19.79 -8.23 -39.39
N LYS A 78 -20.98 -7.83 -38.89
CA LYS A 78 -22.33 -8.44 -39.03
C LYS A 78 -22.47 -9.97 -39.03
N SER A 79 -23.13 -10.47 -37.99
CA SER A 79 -24.13 -11.55 -38.00
C SER A 79 -24.83 -11.50 -36.63
N LYS A 80 -26.14 -11.70 -36.42
CA LYS A 80 -27.29 -12.13 -37.21
C LYS A 80 -28.49 -12.06 -36.25
N LYS A 81 -29.59 -11.40 -36.62
CA LYS A 81 -30.95 -11.89 -36.36
C LYS A 81 -31.97 -11.11 -37.19
#